data_AF-A0A7S2ARA8-F1
#
_entry.id   AF-A0A7S2ARA8-F1
#
_cell.length_a   1.000
_cell.length_b   1.000
_cell.length_c   1.000
_cell.angle_alpha   90.00
_cell.angle_beta   90.00
_cell.angle_gamma   90.00
#
_symmetry.space_group_name_H-M   'P 1'
#
loop_
_entity.id
_entity.type
_entity.pdbx_description
1 polymer ?
#
loop_
_entity_poly.entity_id
_entity_poly.type
_entity_poly.pdbx_seq_one_letter_code
_entity_poly.pdbx_strand_id
1 'polypeptide(L)'
;MEGLRRSLTAYTSRHAHVTPKFVDTKPCQEAPSWCKLDLAKASFEQGADYAFTLDADAVVVNPDFSIGGILKQMEHMDKSMALSMDGGGLNAGVVIYRNDEHMRKFLDLAIELRHSLSSETKGGSTLCNWKVCPFAWEQRAFLSLVHVE
;
A
#
# COMPACT_ATOMS: atom_id res chain seq x y z
N MET A 1 -12.15 12.99 1.71
CA MET A 1 -11.79 12.09 2.83
C MET A 1 -12.99 11.30 3.33
N GLU A 2 -14.05 11.95 3.82
CA GLU A 2 -15.22 11.25 4.38
C GLU A 2 -15.95 10.32 3.39
N GLY A 3 -16.06 10.71 2.11
CA GLY A 3 -16.66 9.86 1.08
C GLY A 3 -15.87 8.58 0.79
N LEU A 4 -14.53 8.67 0.76
CA LEU A 4 -13.66 7.50 0.56
C LEU A 4 -13.75 6.54 1.74
N ARG A 5 -13.71 7.05 2.98
CA ARG A 5 -13.90 6.23 4.18
C ARG A 5 -15.22 5.47 4.13
N ARG A 6 -16.33 6.16 3.82
CA ARG A 6 -17.63 5.50 3.66
C ARG A 6 -17.62 4.43 2.58
N SER A 7 -16.99 4.68 1.43
CA SER A 7 -16.85 3.69 0.35
C SER A 7 -16.06 2.45 0.79
N LEU A 8 -14.94 2.64 1.49
CA LEU A 8 -14.09 1.55 1.97
C LEU A 8 -14.76 0.78 3.12
N THR A 9 -15.47 1.44 4.03
CA THR A 9 -16.29 0.79 5.05
C THR A 9 -17.40 -0.05 4.41
N ALA A 10 -18.08 0.48 3.39
CA ALA A 10 -19.11 -0.28 2.67
C ALA A 10 -18.50 -1.50 1.96
N TYR A 11 -17.34 -1.35 1.31
CA TYR A 11 -16.61 -2.45 0.70
C TYR A 11 -16.27 -3.54 1.71
N THR A 12 -15.56 -3.19 2.77
CA THR A 12 -15.11 -4.14 3.80
C THR A 12 -16.27 -4.83 4.52
N SER A 13 -17.39 -4.15 4.73
CA SER A 13 -18.60 -4.78 5.30
C SER A 13 -19.18 -5.91 4.44
N ARG A 14 -18.90 -5.91 3.12
CA ARG A 14 -19.31 -6.98 2.20
C ARG A 14 -18.31 -8.14 2.15
N HIS A 15 -17.07 -7.90 2.56
CA HIS A 15 -15.97 -8.87 2.46
C HIS A 15 -15.46 -9.17 3.87
N ALA A 16 -16.07 -10.15 4.53
CA ALA A 16 -15.85 -10.48 5.95
C ALA A 16 -14.38 -10.78 6.35
N HIS A 17 -13.51 -11.07 5.38
CA HIS A 17 -12.07 -11.28 5.55
C HIS A 17 -11.25 -9.96 5.52
N VAL A 18 -11.90 -8.80 5.48
CA VAL A 18 -11.23 -7.49 5.41
C VAL A 18 -11.65 -6.64 6.59
N THR A 19 -10.71 -6.39 7.51
CA THR A 19 -10.92 -5.49 8.65
C THR A 19 -10.30 -4.13 8.35
N PRO A 20 -11.07 -3.08 8.02
CA PRO A 20 -10.47 -1.80 7.70
C PRO A 20 -9.87 -1.18 8.96
N LYS A 21 -8.61 -0.75 8.89
CA LYS A 21 -8.02 0.16 9.88
C LYS A 21 -7.58 1.43 9.18
N PHE A 22 -8.47 2.41 9.20
CA PHE A 22 -8.14 3.74 8.71
C PHE A 22 -7.15 4.40 9.67
N VAL A 23 -5.88 4.45 9.27
CA VAL A 23 -4.90 5.26 9.97
C VAL A 23 -4.85 6.62 9.28
N ASP A 24 -5.32 7.66 9.96
CA ASP A 24 -4.93 9.01 9.59
C ASP A 24 -3.43 9.12 9.85
N THR A 25 -2.63 9.15 8.78
CA THR A 25 -1.23 9.46 8.92
C THR A 25 -1.13 10.85 9.53
N LYS A 26 -0.54 10.95 10.74
CA LYS A 26 0.13 12.21 11.09
C LYS A 26 1.05 12.52 9.92
N PRO A 27 1.08 13.77 9.42
CA PRO A 27 1.85 14.09 8.23
C PRO A 27 3.29 13.64 8.45
N CYS A 28 3.69 12.62 7.68
CA CYS A 28 5.08 12.37 7.45
C CYS A 28 5.63 13.63 6.79
N GLN A 29 6.39 14.41 7.56
CA GLN A 29 6.78 15.75 7.14
C GLN A 29 7.77 15.73 5.96
N GLU A 30 8.45 14.60 5.72
CA GLU A 30 9.55 14.52 4.75
C GLU A 30 9.27 13.64 3.51
N ALA A 31 8.32 12.71 3.56
CA ALA A 31 7.99 11.82 2.42
C ALA A 31 6.58 11.18 2.55
N PRO A 32 5.49 11.95 2.32
CA PRO A 32 4.11 11.50 2.58
C PRO A 32 3.72 10.16 1.92
N SER A 33 4.24 9.86 0.73
CA SER A 33 3.94 8.64 -0.02
C SER A 33 4.61 7.39 0.53
N TRP A 34 5.79 7.53 1.14
CA TRP A 34 6.56 6.41 1.69
C TRP A 34 6.02 5.92 3.03
N CYS A 35 5.17 6.71 3.68
CA CYS A 35 4.69 6.38 5.03
C CYS A 35 3.64 5.27 5.05
N LYS A 36 3.14 4.88 3.88
CA LYS A 36 2.38 3.64 3.72
C LYS A 36 3.20 2.39 4.05
N LEU A 37 4.54 2.45 3.93
CA LEU A 37 5.43 1.36 4.31
C LEU A 37 5.52 1.19 5.82
N ASP A 38 5.64 2.28 6.58
CA ASP A 38 5.61 2.24 8.04
C ASP A 38 4.27 1.67 8.54
N LEU A 39 3.17 2.07 7.91
CA LEU A 39 1.84 1.55 8.21
C LEU A 39 1.71 0.05 7.91
N ALA A 40 2.23 -0.40 6.77
CA ALA A 40 2.25 -1.83 6.42
C ALA A 40 3.05 -2.64 7.44
N LYS A 41 4.25 -2.16 7.82
CA LYS A 41 5.08 -2.80 8.84
C LYS A 41 4.37 -2.87 10.20
N ALA A 42 3.81 -1.76 10.67
CA ALA A 42 3.06 -1.72 11.93
C ALA A 42 1.86 -2.67 11.94
N SER A 43 1.25 -2.92 10.77
CA SER A 43 0.15 -3.88 10.62
C SER A 43 0.61 -5.31 10.84
N PHE A 44 1.78 -5.66 10.31
CA PHE A 44 2.40 -6.97 10.50
C PHE A 44 2.83 -7.22 11.95
N GLU A 45 3.20 -6.16 12.68
CA GLU A 45 3.48 -6.22 14.12
C GLU A 45 2.21 -6.43 14.96
N GLN A 46 1.05 -6.02 14.44
CA GLN A 46 -0.26 -6.25 15.04
C GLN A 46 -0.88 -7.61 14.64
N GLY A 47 -0.15 -8.45 13.89
CA GLY A 47 -0.59 -9.79 13.52
C GLY A 47 -1.44 -9.89 12.25
N ALA A 48 -1.46 -8.86 11.39
CA ALA A 48 -2.13 -8.97 10.10
C ALA A 48 -1.36 -9.89 9.13
N ASP A 49 -2.05 -10.77 8.41
CA ASP A 49 -1.45 -11.62 7.36
C ASP A 49 -1.13 -10.82 6.10
N TYR A 50 -1.93 -9.77 5.85
CA TYR A 50 -1.75 -8.88 4.72
C TYR A 50 -1.99 -7.43 5.13
N ALA A 51 -1.23 -6.52 4.51
CA ALA A 51 -1.47 -5.09 4.58
C ALA A 51 -1.91 -4.60 3.19
N PHE A 52 -3.08 -3.96 3.11
CA PHE A 52 -3.60 -3.41 1.87
C PHE A 52 -3.58 -1.88 1.93
N THR A 53 -2.72 -1.23 1.16
CA THR A 53 -2.61 0.23 1.12
C THR A 53 -3.27 0.79 -0.13
N LEU A 54 -3.96 1.92 0.02
CA LEU A 54 -4.63 2.65 -1.06
C LEU A 54 -4.35 4.13 -0.96
N ASP A 55 -4.07 4.83 -2.05
CA ASP A 55 -3.94 6.28 -2.04
C ASP A 55 -5.29 6.99 -1.90
N ALA A 56 -5.25 8.25 -1.49
CA ALA A 56 -6.44 9.04 -1.17
C ALA A 56 -7.39 9.31 -2.32
N ASP A 57 -6.88 9.16 -3.53
CA ASP A 57 -7.58 9.27 -4.80
C ASP A 57 -7.96 7.91 -5.39
N ALA A 58 -7.59 6.80 -4.76
CA ALA A 58 -8.06 5.48 -5.15
C ALA A 58 -9.54 5.30 -4.75
N VAL A 59 -10.35 4.82 -5.69
CA VAL A 59 -11.79 4.60 -5.49
C VAL A 59 -12.17 3.16 -5.84
N VAL A 60 -12.94 2.53 -4.95
CA VAL A 60 -13.55 1.22 -5.24
C VAL A 60 -14.80 1.43 -6.09
N VAL A 61 -14.67 1.20 -7.39
CA VAL A 61 -15.78 1.34 -8.36
C VAL A 61 -16.63 0.07 -8.51
N ASN A 62 -16.06 -1.10 -8.19
CA ASN A 62 -16.75 -2.38 -8.19
C ASN A 62 -16.76 -2.95 -6.76
N PRO A 63 -17.83 -2.76 -5.99
CA PRO A 63 -17.89 -3.22 -4.59
C PRO A 63 -18.00 -4.74 -4.47
N ASP A 64 -18.39 -5.44 -5.53
CA ASP A 64 -18.58 -6.89 -5.53
C ASP A 64 -17.28 -7.65 -5.86
N PHE A 65 -16.24 -6.93 -6.31
CA PHE A 65 -14.92 -7.49 -6.52
C PHE A 65 -14.27 -7.89 -5.18
N SER A 66 -13.95 -9.17 -5.00
CA SER A 66 -13.31 -9.64 -3.77
C SER A 66 -11.78 -9.65 -3.89
N ILE A 67 -11.12 -8.99 -2.94
CA ILE A 67 -9.66 -9.04 -2.79
C ILE A 67 -9.15 -10.46 -2.50
N GLY A 68 -9.97 -11.33 -1.89
CA GLY A 68 -9.59 -12.70 -1.55
C GLY A 68 -9.13 -13.54 -2.75
N GLY A 69 -9.63 -13.25 -3.95
CA GLY A 69 -9.14 -13.89 -5.18
C GLY A 69 -7.68 -13.52 -5.49
N ILE A 70 -7.31 -12.25 -5.27
CA ILE A 70 -5.94 -11.77 -5.44
C ILE A 70 -5.03 -12.43 -4.39
N LEU A 71 -5.45 -12.50 -3.13
CA LEU A 71 -4.67 -13.10 -2.05
C LEU A 71 -4.33 -14.57 -2.34
N LYS A 72 -5.35 -15.36 -2.73
CA LYS A 72 -5.14 -16.77 -3.11
C LYS A 72 -4.18 -16.93 -4.29
N GLN A 73 -4.26 -16.02 -5.25
CA GLN A 73 -3.33 -16.04 -6.38
C GLN A 73 -1.90 -15.69 -5.95
N MET A 74 -1.73 -14.70 -5.06
CA MET A 74 -0.43 -14.35 -4.49
C MET A 74 0.18 -15.54 -3.74
N GLU A 75 -0.61 -16.24 -2.92
CA GLU A 75 -0.17 -17.46 -2.21
C GLU A 75 0.23 -18.56 -3.18
N HIS A 76 -0.60 -18.84 -4.18
CA HIS A 76 -0.34 -19.88 -5.18
C HIS A 76 0.94 -19.59 -6.00
N MET A 77 1.21 -18.33 -6.29
CA MET A 77 2.38 -17.89 -7.06
C MET A 77 3.61 -17.57 -6.19
N ASP A 78 3.51 -17.78 -4.88
CA ASP A 78 4.49 -17.42 -3.87
C ASP A 78 5.01 -15.97 -4.03
N LYS A 79 4.07 -15.01 -4.04
CA LYS A 79 4.35 -13.59 -4.18
C LYS A 79 4.14 -12.85 -2.87
N SER A 80 5.16 -12.10 -2.46
CA SER A 80 5.12 -11.26 -1.27
C SER A 80 4.36 -9.95 -1.47
N MET A 81 4.18 -9.49 -2.72
CA MET A 81 3.55 -8.20 -3.01
C MET A 81 2.77 -8.24 -4.33
N ALA A 82 1.65 -7.52 -4.36
CA ALA A 82 0.92 -7.19 -5.58
C ALA A 82 0.74 -5.67 -5.68
N LEU A 83 0.93 -5.14 -6.89
CA LEU A 83 0.87 -3.72 -7.21
C LEU A 83 -0.12 -3.53 -8.37
N SER A 84 -0.77 -2.37 -8.40
CA SER A 84 -1.54 -1.96 -9.58
C SER A 84 -0.63 -1.61 -10.77
N MET A 85 -1.19 -1.66 -11.97
CA MET A 85 -0.57 -1.13 -13.19
C MET A 85 -1.48 -0.10 -13.83
N ASP A 86 -0.89 0.97 -14.38
CA ASP A 86 -1.56 1.96 -15.20
C ASP A 86 -0.82 2.15 -16.54
N GLY A 87 -1.23 3.15 -17.33
CA GLY A 87 -0.60 3.45 -18.63
C GLY A 87 0.90 3.81 -18.55
N GLY A 88 1.40 4.17 -17.37
CA GLY A 88 2.81 4.45 -17.09
C GLY A 88 3.61 3.24 -16.56
N GLY A 89 2.96 2.11 -16.31
CA GLY A 89 3.58 0.90 -15.79
C GLY A 89 3.15 0.60 -14.35
N LEU A 90 4.11 0.27 -13.48
CA LEU A 90 3.81 -0.07 -12.08
C LEU A 90 3.33 1.17 -11.31
N ASN A 91 2.25 1.01 -10.56
CA ASN A 91 1.66 2.05 -9.72
C ASN A 91 1.50 1.52 -8.29
N ALA A 92 2.11 2.22 -7.32
CA ALA A 92 2.05 1.86 -5.90
C ALA A 92 0.98 2.65 -5.11
N GLY A 93 -0.02 3.18 -5.81
CA GLY A 93 -1.19 3.78 -5.20
C GLY A 93 -2.17 2.75 -4.68
N VAL A 94 -2.12 1.51 -5.16
CA VAL A 94 -2.87 0.38 -4.59
C VAL A 94 -1.94 -0.81 -4.48
N VAL A 95 -1.64 -1.24 -3.24
CA VAL A 95 -0.62 -2.27 -2.97
C VAL A 95 -1.11 -3.25 -1.91
N ILE A 96 -0.87 -4.54 -2.15
CA ILE A 96 -1.06 -5.59 -1.15
C ILE A 96 0.31 -6.15 -0.79
N TYR A 97 0.61 -6.19 0.50
CA TYR A 97 1.81 -6.80 1.06
C TYR A 97 1.41 -8.05 1.85
N ARG A 98 2.09 -9.17 1.60
CA ARG A 98 1.98 -10.40 2.40
C ARG A 98 2.95 -10.33 3.56
N ASN A 99 2.51 -10.73 4.74
CA ASN A 99 3.33 -10.84 5.94
C ASN A 99 4.20 -12.10 5.89
N ASP A 100 5.31 -12.01 5.14
CA ASP A 100 6.34 -13.04 5.09
C ASP A 100 7.72 -12.45 5.43
N GLU A 101 8.70 -13.31 5.67
CA GLU A 101 10.06 -12.89 6.05
C GLU A 101 10.70 -11.99 4.99
N HIS A 102 10.48 -12.29 3.72
CA HIS A 102 11.04 -11.54 2.60
C HIS A 102 10.47 -10.12 2.55
N MET A 103 9.15 -9.98 2.72
CA MET A 103 8.48 -8.69 2.74
C MET A 103 8.88 -7.84 3.94
N ARG A 104 9.07 -8.44 5.12
CA ARG A 104 9.56 -7.70 6.30
C ARG A 104 10.94 -7.09 6.04
N LYS A 105 11.87 -7.88 5.49
CA LYS A 105 13.20 -7.40 5.09
C LYS A 105 13.12 -6.31 4.02
N PHE A 106 12.23 -6.47 3.04
CA PHE A 106 12.00 -5.46 2.01
C PHE A 106 11.50 -4.14 2.60
N LEU A 107 10.50 -4.19 3.50
CA LEU A 107 9.96 -2.99 4.15
C LEU A 107 11.02 -2.28 4.97
N ASP A 108 11.83 -3.02 5.74
CA ASP A 108 12.94 -2.43 6.52
C ASP A 108 13.93 -1.70 5.61
N LEU A 109 14.40 -2.37 4.55
CA LEU A 109 15.32 -1.78 3.59
C LEU A 109 14.71 -0.56 2.87
N ALA A 110 13.46 -0.65 2.44
CA ALA A 110 12.79 0.42 1.73
C ALA A 110 12.57 1.66 2.63
N ILE A 111 12.25 1.46 3.91
CA ILE A 111 12.12 2.53 4.90
C ILE A 111 13.48 3.18 5.17
N GLU A 112 14.55 2.41 5.28
CA GLU A 112 15.92 2.93 5.45
C GLU A 112 16.36 3.77 4.24
N LEU A 113 16.10 3.28 3.02
CA LEU A 113 16.52 3.93 1.78
C LEU A 113 15.70 5.17 1.41
N ARG A 114 14.52 5.38 2.00
CA ARG A 114 13.61 6.49 1.63
C ARG A 114 14.28 7.86 1.71
N HIS A 115 15.16 8.07 2.70
CA HIS A 115 15.84 9.34 2.91
C HIS A 115 16.89 9.59 1.82
N SER A 116 17.61 8.55 1.40
CA SER A 116 18.61 8.61 0.33
C SER A 116 18.00 8.84 -1.05
N LEU A 117 16.77 8.34 -1.29
CA LEU A 117 16.07 8.53 -2.56
C LEU A 117 15.32 9.88 -2.64
N SER A 118 14.93 10.44 -1.49
CA SER A 118 14.24 11.74 -1.42
C SER A 118 15.15 12.96 -1.65
N SER A 119 16.47 12.82 -1.49
CA SER A 119 17.43 13.91 -1.69
C SER A 119 17.80 14.12 -3.16
N GLU A 120 17.76 13.07 -3.98
CA GLU A 120 18.07 13.13 -5.42
C GLU A 120 16.94 13.78 -6.25
N THR A 121 15.72 13.87 -5.71
CA THR A 121 14.54 14.41 -6.40
C THR A 121 14.36 15.93 -6.27
N LYS A 122 15.13 16.60 -5.39
CA LYS A 122 15.03 18.06 -5.17
C LYS A 122 15.66 18.93 -6.29
N GLY A 123 16.21 18.32 -7.35
CA GLY A 123 16.97 18.99 -8.40
C GLY A 123 16.25 19.25 -9.73
N GLY A 124 14.91 19.07 -9.81
CA GLY A 124 14.14 19.40 -11.02
C GLY A 124 14.47 18.57 -12.28
N SER A 125 15.31 17.53 -12.17
CA SER A 125 15.62 16.63 -13.26
C SER A 125 15.09 15.22 -13.00
N THR A 126 14.39 14.73 -14.02
CA THR A 126 13.89 13.38 -14.29
C THR A 126 14.93 12.29 -14.04
N LEU A 127 15.09 11.85 -12.78
CA LEU A 127 15.81 10.59 -12.46
C LEU A 127 15.00 9.60 -11.63
N CYS A 128 13.74 9.89 -11.30
CA CYS A 128 12.78 8.84 -10.98
C CYS A 128 12.30 8.18 -12.28
N ASN A 129 13.13 7.29 -12.82
CA ASN A 129 12.63 6.32 -13.79
C ASN A 129 11.60 5.46 -13.03
N TRP A 130 10.33 5.43 -13.47
CA TRP A 130 9.19 4.80 -12.78
C TRP A 130 9.44 3.34 -12.36
N LYS A 131 10.44 2.69 -13.00
CA LYS A 131 10.93 1.36 -12.69
C LYS A 131 11.72 1.25 -11.37
N VAL A 132 12.24 2.36 -10.85
CA VAL A 132 13.21 2.41 -9.73
C VAL A 132 12.60 3.02 -8.46
N CYS A 133 11.57 3.85 -8.59
CA CYS A 133 10.94 4.55 -7.45
C CYS A 133 9.41 4.55 -7.56
N PRO A 134 8.75 3.44 -7.19
CA PRO A 134 7.30 3.33 -7.32
C PRO A 134 6.51 4.24 -6.37
N PHE A 135 7.18 4.86 -5.38
CA PHE A 135 6.58 5.77 -4.38
C PHE A 135 6.95 7.26 -4.59
N ALA A 136 7.38 7.64 -5.80
CA ALA A 136 7.92 8.97 -6.08
C ALA A 136 6.91 10.14 -5.92
N TRP A 137 5.61 9.87 -5.97
CA TRP A 137 4.58 10.91 -5.92
C TRP A 137 3.96 11.02 -4.54
N GLU A 138 4.05 12.20 -3.91
CA GLU A 138 3.47 12.49 -2.60
C GLU A 138 1.94 12.40 -2.63
N GLN A 139 1.40 11.24 -2.24
CA GLN A 139 -0.04 11.07 -2.03
C GLN A 139 -0.30 10.44 -0.67
N ARG A 140 -1.36 10.90 0.00
CA ARG A 140 -1.74 10.39 1.32
C ARG A 140 -2.25 8.97 1.16
N ALA A 141 -1.59 8.01 1.79
CA ALA A 141 -2.03 6.63 1.78
C ALA A 141 -2.99 6.34 2.93
N PHE A 142 -3.98 5.52 2.61
CA PHE A 142 -4.88 4.81 3.48
C PHE A 142 -4.40 3.38 3.63
N LEU A 143 -4.73 2.77 4.75
CA LEU A 143 -4.48 1.38 5.02
C LEU A 143 -5.82 0.68 5.28
N SER A 144 -5.95 -0.53 4.77
CA SER A 144 -6.94 -1.51 5.16
C SER A 144 -6.17 -2.74 5.63
N LEU A 145 -6.54 -3.29 6.80
CA LEU A 145 -6.00 -4.57 7.23
C LEU A 145 -6.81 -5.67 6.56
N VAL A 146 -6.15 -6.76 6.22
CA VAL A 146 -6.83 -7.94 5.69
C VAL A 146 -6.35 -9.11 6.55
N HIS A 147 -7.30 -9.77 7.21
CA HIS A 147 -7.07 -10.98 7.99
C HIS A 147 -7.66 -12.14 7.18
N VAL A 148 -6.87 -13.17 6.92
CA VAL A 148 -7.36 -14.35 6.23
C VAL A 148 -7.59 -15.43 7.29
N GLU A 149 -8.86 -15.69 7.61
CA GLU A 149 -9.28 -16.90 8.32
C GLU A 149 -9.23 -18.12 7.41
#